data_AF-A0A1Y1CLQ6-F1
#
_entry.id   AF-A0A1Y1CLQ6-F1
#
_cell.length_a   1.000
_cell.length_b   1.000
_cell.length_c   1.000
_cell.angle_alpha   90.00
_cell.angle_beta   90.00
_cell.angle_gamma   90.00
#
_symmetry.space_group_name_H-M   'P 1'
#
loop_
_entity.id
_entity.type
_entity.pdbx_description
1 polymer ?
#
loop_
_entity_poly.entity_id
_entity_poly.type
_entity_poly.pdbx_seq_one_letter_code
_entity_poly.pdbx_strand_id
1 'polypeptide(L)'
;MLGLSSCNTLRVNESEKPISEESISEDTLHYNTKFIDINSNNAASYECDNFVSNALDNYSIASIRQDYQFLKSSQKPKINIHNPAIIDTIYTFSDNKNIIQFYRTQSKDFIFNLDVTNSRFKFPGDITTGMSKDAFIRKFKITELINEKVQLNNSNGNATYLFYFKRNKLKRINANLYLD
;
A
#
# COMPACT_ATOMS: atom_id res chain seq x y z
N MET A 1 -20.58 26.10 75.62
CA MET A 1 -21.04 24.70 75.70
C MET A 1 -21.58 24.34 74.32
N LEU A 2 -20.91 23.41 73.62
CA LEU A 2 -21.36 22.57 72.49
C LEU A 2 -22.08 23.31 71.33
N GLY A 3 -21.49 23.42 70.13
CA GLY A 3 -21.33 22.31 69.15
C GLY A 3 -22.62 22.22 68.31
N LEU A 4 -22.67 22.08 66.98
CA LEU A 4 -21.77 21.64 65.92
C LEU A 4 -22.47 21.96 64.57
N SER A 5 -21.67 22.19 63.51
CA SER A 5 -21.84 21.71 62.10
C SER A 5 -23.15 22.01 61.32
N SER A 6 -23.20 22.27 60.01
CA SER A 6 -22.31 21.92 58.88
C SER A 6 -22.64 22.72 57.59
N CYS A 7 -21.57 22.89 56.81
CA CYS A 7 -21.40 22.73 55.35
C CYS A 7 -21.98 23.69 54.29
N ASN A 8 -20.99 24.16 53.50
CA ASN A 8 -20.98 24.98 52.29
C ASN A 8 -21.73 24.39 51.09
N THR A 9 -22.19 25.29 50.21
CA THR A 9 -22.12 25.08 48.76
C THR A 9 -21.76 26.41 48.08
N LEU A 10 -20.47 26.60 47.81
CA LEU A 10 -19.94 27.69 46.99
C LEU A 10 -19.79 27.17 45.56
N ARG A 11 -20.55 27.76 44.63
CA ARG A 11 -20.37 27.59 43.19
C ARG A 11 -19.07 28.28 42.77
N VAL A 12 -18.11 27.53 42.27
CA VAL A 12 -16.94 28.04 41.55
C VAL A 12 -17.24 27.94 40.06
N ASN A 13 -17.14 29.09 39.37
CA ASN A 13 -17.11 29.17 37.91
C ASN A 13 -15.69 28.84 37.44
N GLU A 14 -15.53 27.71 36.75
CA GLU A 14 -14.35 27.33 35.95
C GLU A 14 -14.72 27.61 34.48
N SER A 15 -14.14 28.64 33.86
CA SER A 15 -12.87 28.63 33.10
C SER A 15 -12.90 27.77 31.84
N GLU A 16 -12.70 28.47 30.70
CA GLU A 16 -12.01 28.00 29.49
C GLU A 16 -12.61 26.79 28.76
N LYS A 17 -13.31 27.08 27.65
CA LYS A 17 -13.60 26.09 26.61
C LYS A 17 -12.28 25.62 25.98
N PRO A 18 -11.94 24.32 26.02
CA PRO A 18 -10.89 23.80 25.18
C PRO A 18 -11.38 23.78 23.73
N ILE A 19 -10.50 24.22 22.85
CA ILE A 19 -10.59 24.06 21.39
C ILE A 19 -10.80 22.57 21.13
N SER A 20 -11.89 22.24 20.42
CA SER A 20 -12.20 20.90 19.98
C SER A 20 -11.01 20.32 19.21
N GLU A 21 -10.41 19.26 19.75
CA GLU A 21 -9.52 18.38 19.01
C GLU A 21 -10.29 17.89 17.78
N GLU A 22 -9.88 18.37 16.60
CA GLU A 22 -10.21 17.72 15.35
C GLU A 22 -9.75 16.27 15.46
N SER A 23 -10.70 15.35 15.33
CA SER A 23 -10.48 13.92 15.30
C SER A 23 -9.48 13.56 14.20
N ILE A 24 -8.22 13.39 14.55
CA ILE A 24 -7.23 12.72 13.72
C ILE A 24 -7.63 11.25 13.71
N SER A 25 -8.37 10.82 12.69
CA SER A 25 -8.47 9.39 12.39
C SER A 25 -7.12 8.96 11.82
N GLU A 26 -6.16 8.72 12.70
CA GLU A 26 -4.90 8.07 12.35
C GLU A 26 -5.24 6.64 11.93
N ASP A 27 -5.19 6.42 10.63
CA ASP A 27 -5.31 5.15 9.95
C ASP A 27 -4.43 4.09 10.65
N THR A 28 -5.07 3.20 11.42
CA THR A 28 -4.50 2.29 12.43
C THR A 28 -3.74 1.10 11.85
N LEU A 29 -3.58 1.03 10.54
CA LEU A 29 -2.93 -0.09 9.87
C LEU A 29 -1.41 0.07 9.88
N HIS A 30 -0.75 -0.70 10.75
CA HIS A 30 0.69 -0.82 10.79
C HIS A 30 1.13 -2.22 10.37
N TYR A 31 2.16 -2.28 9.54
CA TYR A 31 2.79 -3.51 9.12
C TYR A 31 4.04 -3.78 9.96
N ASN A 32 4.19 -5.03 10.38
CA ASN A 32 5.46 -5.49 10.93
C ASN A 32 6.37 -5.84 9.74
N THR A 33 7.57 -5.27 9.75
CA THR A 33 8.60 -5.57 8.76
C THR A 33 9.85 -6.11 9.44
N LYS A 34 10.61 -6.91 8.71
CA LYS A 34 11.91 -7.40 9.14
C LYS A 34 12.94 -7.04 8.08
N PHE A 35 13.97 -6.30 8.47
CA PHE A 35 15.07 -5.96 7.56
C PHE A 35 15.80 -7.23 7.12
N ILE A 36 16.15 -7.30 5.84
CA ILE A 36 16.88 -8.41 5.24
C ILE A 36 18.29 -7.94 4.88
N ASP A 37 18.40 -7.02 3.92
CA ASP A 37 19.66 -6.55 3.35
C ASP A 37 19.50 -5.24 2.54
N ILE A 38 20.58 -4.79 1.91
CA ILE A 38 20.54 -3.83 0.82
C ILE A 38 20.90 -4.58 -0.46
N ASN A 39 19.98 -4.61 -1.42
CA ASN A 39 20.18 -5.38 -2.65
C ASN A 39 21.11 -4.66 -3.65
N SER A 40 21.45 -5.36 -4.74
CA SER A 40 22.32 -4.84 -5.82
C SER A 40 21.81 -3.55 -6.49
N ASN A 41 20.53 -3.22 -6.37
CA ASN A 41 19.92 -1.99 -6.87
C ASN A 41 19.92 -0.83 -5.86
N ASN A 42 20.64 -1.01 -4.74
CA ASN A 42 20.71 -0.11 -3.59
C ASN A 42 19.34 0.13 -2.93
N ALA A 43 18.44 -0.86 -2.98
CA ALA A 43 17.17 -0.81 -2.26
C ALA A 43 17.30 -1.52 -0.91
N ALA A 44 16.82 -0.86 0.15
CA ALA A 44 16.69 -1.50 1.46
C ALA A 44 15.56 -2.52 1.40
N SER A 45 15.87 -3.78 1.69
CA SER A 45 14.97 -4.92 1.53
C SER A 45 14.39 -5.34 2.86
N TYR A 46 13.08 -5.59 2.88
CA TYR A 46 12.34 -6.04 4.06
C TYR A 46 11.39 -7.18 3.70
N GLU A 47 11.19 -8.08 4.66
CA GLU A 47 10.11 -9.06 4.66
C GLU A 47 8.85 -8.41 5.24
N CYS A 48 7.70 -8.57 4.56
CA CYS A 48 6.41 -8.05 4.99
C CYS A 48 5.23 -8.87 4.43
N ASP A 49 5.06 -10.09 4.93
CA ASP A 49 4.07 -11.05 4.39
C ASP A 49 2.64 -10.51 4.33
N ASN A 50 2.18 -9.81 5.38
CA ASN A 50 0.82 -9.29 5.43
C ASN A 50 0.56 -8.27 4.32
N PHE A 51 1.44 -7.27 4.15
CA PHE A 51 1.24 -6.29 3.08
C PHE A 51 1.33 -6.96 1.71
N VAL A 52 2.40 -7.74 1.48
CA VAL A 52 2.70 -8.32 0.16
C VAL A 52 1.60 -9.26 -0.32
N SER A 53 0.98 -10.02 0.59
CA SER A 53 -0.08 -10.97 0.26
C SER A 53 -1.42 -10.32 -0.07
N ASN A 54 -1.70 -9.13 0.46
CA ASN A 54 -3.01 -8.47 0.32
C ASN A 54 -2.96 -7.17 -0.50
N ALA A 55 -1.77 -6.74 -0.92
CA ALA A 55 -1.52 -5.43 -1.54
C ALA A 55 -2.36 -5.17 -2.80
N LEU A 56 -2.79 -6.21 -3.49
CA LEU A 56 -3.49 -6.14 -4.77
C LEU A 56 -4.91 -6.74 -4.73
N ASP A 57 -5.45 -7.11 -3.56
CA ASP A 57 -6.74 -7.81 -3.45
C ASP A 57 -7.92 -7.01 -4.03
N ASN A 58 -7.83 -5.68 -3.98
CA ASN A 58 -8.85 -4.78 -4.52
C ASN A 58 -8.76 -4.59 -6.05
N TYR A 59 -7.74 -5.18 -6.69
CA TYR A 59 -7.48 -5.01 -8.10
C TYR A 59 -7.97 -6.22 -8.89
N SER A 60 -8.99 -5.99 -9.71
CA SER A 60 -9.49 -6.93 -10.70
C SER A 60 -9.60 -6.24 -12.05
N ILE A 61 -9.74 -7.01 -13.12
CA ILE A 61 -10.00 -6.44 -14.45
C ILE A 61 -11.27 -5.56 -14.44
N ALA A 62 -12.29 -5.94 -13.65
CA ALA A 62 -13.52 -5.17 -13.52
C ALA A 62 -13.29 -3.84 -12.78
N SER A 63 -12.63 -3.85 -11.62
CA SER A 63 -12.34 -2.62 -10.87
C SER A 63 -11.40 -1.70 -11.65
N ILE A 64 -10.42 -2.25 -12.38
CA ILE A 64 -9.56 -1.44 -13.24
C ILE A 64 -10.35 -0.70 -14.34
N ARG A 65 -11.28 -1.39 -15.00
CA ARG A 65 -12.13 -0.78 -16.02
C ARG A 65 -13.07 0.29 -15.45
N GLN A 66 -13.57 0.07 -14.23
CA GLN A 66 -14.51 0.98 -13.59
C GLN A 66 -13.83 2.23 -13.03
N ASP A 67 -12.75 2.05 -12.28
CA ASP A 67 -12.16 3.12 -11.45
C ASP A 67 -11.03 3.85 -12.17
N TYR A 68 -10.43 3.23 -13.20
CA TYR A 68 -9.27 3.73 -13.92
C TYR A 68 -9.52 3.85 -15.42
N GLN A 69 -10.71 4.37 -15.79
CA GLN A 69 -11.17 4.56 -17.19
C GLN A 69 -10.22 5.38 -18.07
N PHE A 70 -9.29 6.12 -17.47
CA PHE A 70 -8.27 6.89 -18.19
C PHE A 70 -7.14 6.01 -18.77
N LEU A 71 -7.03 4.74 -18.33
CA LEU A 71 -6.07 3.79 -18.88
C LEU A 71 -6.61 3.20 -20.18
N LYS A 72 -5.74 3.13 -21.19
CA LYS A 72 -6.03 2.36 -22.41
C LYS A 72 -5.91 0.88 -22.09
N SER A 73 -6.86 0.09 -22.59
CA SER A 73 -6.81 -1.36 -22.44
C SER A 73 -6.42 -2.05 -23.74
N SER A 74 -5.61 -3.10 -23.64
CA SER A 74 -5.32 -4.03 -24.73
C SER A 74 -5.27 -5.46 -24.19
N GLN A 75 -5.43 -6.43 -25.08
CA GLN A 75 -5.40 -7.84 -24.74
C GLN A 75 -4.60 -8.62 -25.78
N LYS A 76 -3.86 -9.64 -25.33
CA LYS A 76 -3.14 -10.55 -26.22
C LYS A 76 -3.30 -12.00 -25.76
N PRO A 77 -3.46 -12.97 -26.68
CA PRO A 77 -3.49 -14.37 -26.32
C PRO A 77 -2.14 -14.81 -25.75
N LYS A 78 -2.16 -15.78 -24.85
CA LYS A 78 -0.98 -16.38 -24.24
C LYS A 78 -1.23 -17.87 -24.05
N ILE A 79 -0.37 -18.71 -24.61
CA ILE A 79 -0.41 -20.15 -24.35
C ILE A 79 -0.17 -20.36 -22.85
N ASN A 80 -1.04 -21.16 -22.22
CA ASN A 80 -0.95 -21.48 -20.81
C ASN A 80 0.36 -22.22 -20.52
N ILE A 81 1.02 -21.83 -19.42
CA ILE A 81 2.36 -22.32 -19.06
C ILE A 81 2.39 -23.78 -18.59
N HIS A 82 1.26 -24.29 -18.07
CA HIS A 82 1.11 -25.67 -17.61
C HIS A 82 0.43 -26.59 -18.62
N ASN A 83 -0.41 -26.03 -19.49
CA ASN A 83 -1.18 -26.78 -20.49
C ASN A 83 -1.22 -26.06 -21.85
N PRO A 84 -0.36 -26.45 -22.81
CA PRO A 84 -0.29 -25.82 -24.13
C PRO A 84 -1.59 -25.86 -24.96
N ALA A 85 -2.55 -26.73 -24.62
CA ALA A 85 -3.85 -26.79 -25.28
C ALA A 85 -4.80 -25.65 -24.85
N ILE A 86 -4.47 -24.93 -23.79
CA ILE A 86 -5.25 -23.80 -23.27
C ILE A 86 -4.60 -22.49 -23.71
N ILE A 87 -5.44 -21.58 -24.23
CA ILE A 87 -5.05 -20.21 -24.57
C ILE A 87 -5.67 -19.28 -23.53
N ASP A 88 -4.81 -18.72 -22.69
CA ASP A 88 -5.11 -17.67 -21.72
C ASP A 88 -4.99 -16.28 -22.37
N THR A 89 -5.24 -15.24 -21.59
CA THR A 89 -5.16 -13.84 -22.07
C THR A 89 -4.33 -12.97 -21.15
N ILE A 90 -3.42 -12.19 -21.71
CA ILE A 90 -2.79 -11.08 -21.00
C ILE A 90 -3.58 -9.81 -21.27
N TYR A 91 -4.16 -9.22 -20.23
CA TYR A 91 -4.73 -7.87 -20.28
C TYR A 91 -3.66 -6.87 -19.87
N THR A 92 -3.58 -5.76 -20.59
CA THR A 92 -2.71 -4.63 -20.24
C THR A 92 -3.56 -3.37 -20.19
N PHE A 93 -3.53 -2.69 -19.04
CA PHE A 93 -4.11 -1.37 -18.84
C PHE A 93 -2.97 -0.38 -18.64
N SER A 94 -2.86 0.63 -19.51
CA SER A 94 -1.73 1.55 -19.44
C SER A 94 -2.04 2.95 -19.94
N ASP A 95 -1.22 3.88 -19.48
CA ASP A 95 -0.99 5.19 -20.06
C ASP A 95 0.53 5.42 -20.22
N ASN A 96 0.96 6.67 -20.39
CA ASN A 96 2.37 7.00 -20.59
C ASN A 96 3.27 6.75 -19.36
N LYS A 97 2.69 6.57 -18.17
CA LYS A 97 3.42 6.50 -16.89
C LYS A 97 2.94 5.39 -15.95
N ASN A 98 1.88 4.69 -16.31
CA ASN A 98 1.25 3.66 -15.50
C ASN A 98 0.99 2.43 -16.37
N ILE A 99 1.22 1.25 -15.82
CA ILE A 99 0.88 -0.03 -16.43
C ILE A 99 0.42 -1.01 -15.35
N ILE A 100 -0.65 -1.75 -15.66
CA ILE A 100 -1.12 -2.88 -14.87
C ILE A 100 -1.38 -4.02 -15.86
N GLN A 101 -0.78 -5.18 -15.60
CA GLN A 101 -0.94 -6.35 -16.44
C GLN A 101 -1.53 -7.51 -15.64
N PHE A 102 -2.59 -8.07 -16.20
CA PHE A 102 -3.25 -9.26 -15.68
C PHE A 102 -2.97 -10.44 -16.60
N TYR A 103 -2.77 -11.60 -15.99
CA TYR A 103 -2.85 -12.90 -16.62
C TYR A 103 -4.22 -13.50 -16.28
N ARG A 104 -5.09 -13.61 -17.28
CA ARG A 104 -6.42 -14.19 -17.16
C ARG A 104 -6.41 -15.63 -17.64
N THR A 105 -6.67 -16.56 -16.73
CA THR A 105 -7.00 -17.96 -17.05
C THR A 105 -8.50 -18.12 -17.31
N GLN A 106 -8.94 -19.36 -17.52
CA GLN A 106 -10.36 -19.69 -17.60
C GLN A 106 -11.15 -19.39 -16.31
N SER A 107 -10.48 -19.35 -15.15
CA SER A 107 -11.16 -19.28 -13.84
C SER A 107 -10.67 -18.16 -12.93
N LYS A 108 -9.52 -17.54 -13.21
CA LYS A 108 -8.89 -16.55 -12.32
C LYS A 108 -8.16 -15.46 -13.10
N ASP A 109 -8.07 -14.30 -12.46
CA ASP A 109 -7.25 -13.18 -12.90
C ASP A 109 -6.11 -12.98 -11.90
N PHE A 110 -4.88 -12.86 -12.40
CA PHE A 110 -3.69 -12.60 -11.58
C PHE A 110 -3.00 -11.35 -12.08
N ILE A 111 -2.68 -10.40 -11.19
CA ILE A 111 -1.72 -9.35 -11.54
C ILE A 111 -0.34 -9.97 -11.49
N PHE A 112 0.46 -9.75 -12.53
CA PHE A 112 1.86 -10.18 -12.55
C PHE A 112 2.84 -9.01 -12.70
N ASN A 113 2.34 -7.87 -13.18
CA ASN A 113 3.13 -6.65 -13.29
C ASN A 113 2.25 -5.43 -13.00
N LEU A 114 2.73 -4.57 -12.12
CA LEU A 114 2.14 -3.27 -11.85
C LEU A 114 3.27 -2.24 -11.75
N ASP A 115 3.07 -1.10 -12.37
CA ASP A 115 3.99 0.02 -12.28
C ASP A 115 3.22 1.32 -12.36
N VAL A 116 3.16 2.06 -11.26
CA VAL A 116 2.29 3.22 -11.14
C VAL A 116 3.01 4.40 -10.52
N THR A 117 2.69 5.58 -11.05
CA THR A 117 3.18 6.89 -10.60
C THR A 117 2.04 7.85 -10.23
N ASN A 118 0.80 7.46 -10.50
CA ASN A 118 -0.41 8.24 -10.22
C ASN A 118 -0.96 7.91 -8.81
N SER A 119 -1.34 8.93 -8.05
CA SER A 119 -1.84 8.78 -6.66
C SER A 119 -3.27 8.23 -6.57
N ARG A 120 -3.94 8.01 -7.71
CA ARG A 120 -5.24 7.33 -7.77
C ARG A 120 -5.12 5.83 -7.46
N PHE A 121 -3.95 5.24 -7.72
CA PHE A 121 -3.70 3.85 -7.34
C PHE A 121 -3.42 3.79 -5.84
N LYS A 122 -4.31 3.11 -5.12
CA LYS A 122 -4.25 2.96 -3.66
C LYS A 122 -3.94 1.53 -3.29
N PHE A 123 -3.05 1.35 -2.34
CA PHE A 123 -2.73 0.10 -1.69
C PHE A 123 -3.31 0.11 -0.27
N PRO A 124 -3.44 -1.06 0.40
CA PRO A 124 -3.91 -1.13 1.78
C PRO A 124 -3.19 -0.13 2.71
N GLY A 125 -3.93 0.44 3.66
CA GLY A 125 -3.41 1.49 4.55
C GLY A 125 -3.10 2.81 3.84
N ASP A 126 -3.88 3.17 2.81
CA ASP A 126 -3.75 4.40 2.02
C ASP A 126 -2.34 4.64 1.47
N ILE A 127 -1.60 3.56 1.19
CA ILE A 127 -0.29 3.66 0.58
C ILE A 127 -0.48 4.07 -0.88
N THR A 128 0.06 5.24 -1.23
CA THR A 128 -0.06 5.78 -2.58
C THR A 128 1.10 6.72 -2.91
N THR A 129 1.34 6.92 -4.20
CA THR A 129 2.33 7.90 -4.66
C THR A 129 1.96 9.30 -4.17
N GLY A 130 2.97 10.10 -3.82
CA GLY A 130 2.82 11.40 -3.19
C GLY A 130 2.93 11.38 -1.66
N MET A 131 2.70 10.23 -1.00
CA MET A 131 2.86 10.12 0.46
C MET A 131 4.29 10.47 0.90
N SER A 132 4.45 11.02 2.10
CA SER A 132 5.77 11.31 2.64
C SER A 132 6.51 10.03 2.98
N LYS A 133 7.84 10.06 2.85
CA LYS A 133 8.70 8.96 3.27
C LYS A 133 8.54 8.66 4.77
N ASP A 134 8.34 9.68 5.60
CA ASP A 134 8.13 9.50 7.04
C ASP A 134 6.81 8.80 7.36
N ALA A 135 5.73 9.10 6.63
CA ALA A 135 4.47 8.37 6.79
C ALA A 135 4.63 6.90 6.36
N PHE A 136 5.37 6.64 5.28
CA PHE A 136 5.68 5.29 4.84
C PHE A 136 6.48 4.53 5.91
N ILE A 137 7.53 5.15 6.46
CA ILE A 137 8.35 4.60 7.56
C ILE A 137 7.48 4.17 8.74
N ARG A 138 6.59 5.06 9.20
CA ARG A 138 5.71 4.79 10.34
C ARG A 138 4.72 3.66 10.07
N LYS A 139 4.14 3.60 8.87
CA LYS A 139 3.22 2.53 8.47
C LYS A 139 3.92 1.16 8.45
N PHE A 140 5.17 1.11 8.00
CA PHE A 140 5.94 -0.13 7.89
C PHE A 140 6.86 -0.43 9.07
N LYS A 141 6.86 0.41 10.12
CA LYS A 141 7.75 0.30 11.29
C LYS A 141 9.23 0.11 10.89
N ILE A 142 9.67 0.82 9.85
CA ILE A 142 11.04 0.67 9.35
C ILE A 142 12.00 1.38 10.32
N THR A 143 13.01 0.64 10.81
CA THR A 143 14.00 1.14 11.77
C THR A 143 15.33 1.54 11.12
N GLU A 144 15.66 0.97 9.96
CA GLU A 144 16.94 1.21 9.28
C GLU A 144 16.90 2.42 8.33
N LEU A 145 18.08 2.97 8.00
CA LEU A 145 18.21 4.07 7.06
C LEU A 145 17.64 3.68 5.69
N ILE A 146 16.55 4.32 5.29
CA ILE A 146 15.97 4.08 3.98
C ILE A 146 16.71 4.90 2.92
N ASN A 147 17.08 4.24 1.83
CA ASN A 147 17.62 4.86 0.62
C ASN A 147 16.51 5.59 -0.18
N GLU A 148 16.74 5.84 -1.47
CA GLU A 148 15.68 6.27 -2.39
C GLU A 148 14.80 5.10 -2.87
N LYS A 149 15.09 3.87 -2.42
CA LYS A 149 14.35 2.67 -2.81
C LYS A 149 14.12 1.76 -1.60
N VAL A 150 12.91 1.25 -1.46
CA VAL A 150 12.55 0.21 -0.48
C VAL A 150 11.92 -0.95 -1.23
N GLN A 151 12.38 -2.16 -0.95
CA GLN A 151 11.80 -3.39 -1.45
C GLN A 151 11.08 -4.11 -0.32
N LEU A 152 9.82 -4.49 -0.54
CA LEU A 152 9.07 -5.38 0.32
C LEU A 152 8.86 -6.71 -0.41
N ASN A 153 9.18 -7.80 0.28
CA ASN A 153 9.02 -9.16 -0.22
C ASN A 153 8.19 -9.97 0.77
N ASN A 154 7.61 -11.07 0.30
CA ASN A 154 7.19 -12.12 1.21
C ASN A 154 8.35 -13.08 1.49
N SER A 155 8.20 -13.87 2.54
CA SER A 155 9.14 -14.90 3.00
C SER A 155 9.46 -15.93 1.90
N ASN A 156 8.53 -16.18 0.98
CA ASN A 156 8.69 -17.12 -0.14
C ASN A 156 9.37 -16.51 -1.38
N GLY A 157 9.59 -15.19 -1.42
CA GLY A 157 10.26 -14.50 -2.54
C GLY A 157 9.50 -14.51 -3.88
N ASN A 158 8.22 -14.88 -3.90
CA ASN A 158 7.42 -14.96 -5.14
C ASN A 158 6.68 -13.65 -5.48
N ALA A 159 6.73 -12.68 -4.58
CA ALA A 159 6.09 -11.37 -4.74
C ALA A 159 7.03 -10.27 -4.23
N THR A 160 7.36 -9.33 -5.12
CA THR A 160 8.24 -8.20 -4.80
C THR A 160 7.56 -6.88 -5.14
N TYR A 161 7.56 -5.97 -4.18
CA TYR A 161 7.09 -4.59 -4.32
C TYR A 161 8.25 -3.63 -4.11
N LEU A 162 8.49 -2.74 -5.07
CA LEU A 162 9.57 -1.76 -5.05
C LEU A 162 9.01 -0.35 -5.03
N PHE A 163 9.34 0.38 -3.98
CA PHE A 163 8.90 1.75 -3.69
C PHE A 163 10.05 2.72 -3.95
N TYR A 164 9.82 3.70 -4.81
CA TYR A 164 10.83 4.69 -5.18
C TYR A 164 10.51 6.05 -4.56
N PHE A 165 11.44 6.58 -3.78
CA PHE A 165 11.34 7.88 -3.13
C PHE A 165 12.21 8.90 -3.84
N LYS A 166 11.71 10.14 -3.92
CA LYS A 166 12.49 11.30 -4.39
C LYS A 166 12.00 12.55 -3.69
N ARG A 167 12.93 13.35 -3.16
CA ARG A 167 12.62 14.57 -2.39
C ARG A 167 11.57 14.30 -1.30
N ASN A 168 11.86 13.29 -0.47
CA ASN A 168 11.04 12.84 0.68
C ASN A 168 9.60 12.39 0.36
N LYS A 169 9.28 12.05 -0.90
CA LYS A 169 7.96 11.56 -1.30
C LYS A 169 8.05 10.28 -2.12
N LEU A 170 7.10 9.37 -1.93
CA LEU A 170 6.92 8.20 -2.78
C LEU A 170 6.53 8.66 -4.19
N LYS A 171 7.25 8.21 -5.22
CA LYS A 171 7.05 8.62 -6.62
C LYS A 171 6.55 7.53 -7.52
N ARG A 172 6.90 6.27 -7.22
CA ARG A 172 6.58 5.12 -8.04
C ARG A 172 6.44 3.90 -7.16
N ILE A 173 5.47 3.07 -7.47
CA ILE A 173 5.28 1.75 -6.88
C ILE A 173 5.35 0.76 -8.05
N ASN A 174 6.28 -0.18 -7.96
CA ASN A 174 6.41 -1.27 -8.91
C ASN A 174 6.14 -2.58 -8.18
N ALA A 175 5.40 -3.50 -8.80
CA ALA A 175 5.19 -4.85 -8.31
C ALA A 175 5.47 -5.84 -9.44
N ASN A 176 6.28 -6.85 -9.16
CA ASN A 176 6.52 -7.96 -10.06
C ASN A 176 6.20 -9.24 -9.29
N LEU A 177 5.22 -9.99 -9.78
CA LEU A 177 4.74 -11.21 -9.14
C LEU A 177 5.04 -12.38 -10.06
N TYR A 178 5.66 -13.40 -9.48
CA TYR A 178 5.94 -14.63 -10.19
C TYR A 178 4.62 -15.35 -10.47
N LEU A 179 4.41 -15.69 -11.74
CA LEU A 179 3.35 -16.60 -12.15
C LEU A 179 3.98 -17.98 -12.30
N ASP A 180 3.61 -18.89 -11.41
CA ASP A 180 3.91 -20.31 -11.57
C ASP A 180 2.77 -21.01 -12.26
#